data_AF-A0A434LUT1-F1
#
_entry.id   AF-A0A434LUT1-F1
#
_cell.length_a   1.000
_cell.length_b   1.000
_cell.length_c   1.000
_cell.angle_alpha   90.00
_cell.angle_beta   90.00
_cell.angle_gamma   90.00
#
_symmetry.space_group_name_H-M   'P 1'
#
loop_
_entity.id
_entity.type
_entity.pdbx_description
1 polymer ?
#
loop_
_entity_poly.entity_id
_entity_poly.type
_entity_poly.pdbx_seq_one_letter_code
_entity_poly.pdbx_strand_id
1 'polypeptide(L)'
;LPVAARLVNCCRPEAIAAALPELICLGGPVGAYANGFTSIEALKHGGTVEVLHARHDLDPDAYAGQAVGWVEAGAGIVGGCCEVGPPHIAALRDRLEQAGYEISGVA
;
A
#
# COMPACT_ATOMS: atom_id res chain seq x y z
N LEU A 1 -5.03 1.66 -25.95
CA LEU A 1 -3.76 1.98 -25.27
C LEU A 1 -3.33 0.76 -24.47
N PRO A 2 -2.04 0.41 -24.43
CA PRO A 2 -1.55 -0.69 -23.59
C PRO A 2 -1.67 -0.35 -22.10
N VAL A 3 -1.81 -1.38 -21.26
CA VAL A 3 -1.82 -1.23 -19.80
C VAL A 3 -0.42 -0.88 -19.32
N ALA A 4 -0.25 0.28 -18.68
CA ALA A 4 1.06 0.79 -18.24
C ALA A 4 1.53 0.18 -16.90
N ALA A 5 0.61 -0.10 -15.98
CA ALA A 5 0.90 -0.70 -14.68
C ALA A 5 -0.31 -1.49 -14.15
N ARG A 6 -0.06 -2.44 -13.26
CA ARG A 6 -1.09 -3.20 -12.52
C ARG A 6 -0.86 -3.00 -11.02
N LEU A 7 -1.91 -2.70 -10.27
CA LEU A 7 -1.79 -2.42 -8.84
C LEU A 7 -2.84 -3.17 -8.04
N VAL A 8 -2.47 -3.55 -6.82
CA VAL A 8 -3.39 -4.05 -5.79
C VAL A 8 -3.56 -2.97 -4.73
N ASN A 9 -4.80 -2.66 -4.35
CA ASN A 9 -5.04 -1.58 -3.40
C ASN A 9 -6.24 -1.81 -2.50
N CYS A 10 -6.34 -0.96 -1.48
CA CYS A 10 -7.45 -0.89 -0.52
C CYS A 10 -7.86 -2.21 0.14
N CYS A 11 -6.93 -3.15 0.19
CA CYS A 11 -6.99 -4.32 1.05
C CYS A 11 -5.97 -4.16 2.19
N ARG A 12 -5.95 -5.13 3.12
CA ARG A 12 -4.96 -5.10 4.20
C ARG A 12 -3.54 -5.36 3.65
N PRO A 13 -2.47 -4.87 4.31
CA PRO A 13 -1.08 -5.13 3.93
C PRO A 13 -0.76 -6.59 3.62
N GLU A 14 -1.34 -7.53 4.37
CA GLU A 14 -1.09 -8.96 4.25
C GLU A 14 -1.67 -9.55 2.96
N ALA A 15 -2.79 -9.00 2.47
CA ALA A 15 -3.38 -9.40 1.19
C ALA A 15 -2.53 -8.90 0.02
N ILE A 16 -1.92 -7.71 0.15
CA ILE A 16 -0.94 -7.22 -0.82
C ILE A 16 0.27 -8.15 -0.84
N ALA A 17 0.84 -8.50 0.31
CA ALA A 17 2.01 -9.38 0.40
C ALA A 17 1.75 -10.74 -0.27
N ALA A 18 0.53 -11.28 -0.16
CA ALA A 18 0.14 -12.52 -0.82
C ALA A 18 -0.03 -12.37 -2.34
N ALA A 19 -0.61 -11.26 -2.83
CA ALA A 19 -0.94 -11.07 -4.24
C ALA A 19 0.22 -10.52 -5.09
N LEU A 20 1.16 -9.78 -4.47
CA LEU A 20 2.21 -9.06 -5.19
C LEU A 20 3.12 -9.98 -6.03
N PRO A 21 3.57 -11.17 -5.55
CA PRO A 21 4.37 -12.07 -6.37
C PRO A 21 3.65 -12.53 -7.64
N GLU A 22 2.35 -12.83 -7.55
CA GLU A 22 1.55 -13.21 -8.71
C GLU A 22 1.45 -12.07 -9.70
N LEU A 23 1.25 -10.83 -9.22
CA LEU A 23 1.16 -9.65 -10.06
C LEU A 23 2.48 -9.37 -10.80
N ILE A 24 3.62 -9.60 -10.14
CA ILE A 24 4.97 -9.48 -10.72
C ILE A 24 5.17 -10.52 -11.83
N CYS A 25 4.72 -11.76 -11.63
CA CYS A 25 4.83 -12.83 -12.63
C CYS A 25 4.09 -12.52 -13.95
N LEU A 26 3.05 -11.66 -13.92
CA LEU A 26 2.36 -11.19 -15.13
C LEU A 26 3.22 -10.24 -15.99
N GLY A 27 4.32 -9.73 -15.43
CA GLY A 27 5.30 -8.87 -16.10
C GLY A 27 4.87 -7.41 -16.23
N GLY A 28 5.85 -6.53 -16.43
CA GLY A 28 5.69 -5.08 -16.52
C GLY A 28 5.54 -4.38 -15.16
N PRO A 29 5.32 -3.05 -15.13
CA PRO A 29 5.28 -2.29 -13.88
C PRO A 29 4.15 -2.72 -12.94
N VAL A 30 4.46 -2.82 -11.66
CA VAL A 30 3.50 -3.18 -10.60
C VAL A 30 3.56 -2.22 -9.42
N GLY A 31 2.48 -2.18 -8.65
CA GLY A 31 2.41 -1.36 -7.44
C GLY A 31 1.37 -1.81 -6.43
N ALA A 32 1.41 -1.16 -5.27
CA ALA A 32 0.62 -1.55 -4.11
C ALA A 32 0.31 -0.37 -3.19
N TYR A 33 -0.92 -0.26 -2.69
CA TYR A 33 -1.27 0.70 -1.64
C TYR A 33 -2.44 0.21 -0.76
N ALA A 34 -2.11 -0.23 0.46
CA ALA A 34 -3.06 -0.84 1.38
C ALA A 34 -3.99 0.19 2.06
N ASN A 35 -5.05 -0.31 2.68
CA ASN A 35 -5.84 0.42 3.68
C ASN A 35 -5.26 0.24 5.10
N GLY A 36 -5.70 1.08 6.04
CA GLY A 36 -5.37 1.02 7.47
C GLY A 36 -6.49 0.47 8.36
N PHE A 37 -7.40 -0.35 7.82
CA PHE A 37 -8.51 -0.92 8.61
C PHE A 37 -8.15 -2.26 9.26
N THR A 38 -8.72 -2.55 10.43
CA THR A 38 -8.56 -3.86 11.11
C THR A 38 -9.34 -4.94 10.37
N SER A 39 -10.48 -4.61 9.78
CA SER A 39 -11.26 -5.49 8.91
C SER A 39 -12.12 -4.71 7.93
N ILE A 40 -12.26 -5.23 6.71
CA ILE A 40 -13.23 -4.77 5.71
C ILE A 40 -14.50 -5.63 5.70
N GLU A 41 -14.60 -6.65 6.55
CA GLU A 41 -15.71 -7.60 6.60
C GLU A 41 -17.06 -6.93 6.96
N ALA A 42 -17.01 -5.80 7.66
CA ALA A 42 -18.18 -4.99 7.97
C ALA A 42 -18.70 -4.17 6.77
N LEU A 43 -17.92 -4.02 5.68
CA LEU A 43 -18.40 -3.41 4.44
C LEU A 43 -19.29 -4.41 3.69
N LYS A 44 -20.60 -4.31 3.91
CA LYS A 44 -21.57 -4.84 2.94
C LYS A 44 -21.48 -4.02 1.65
N HIS A 45 -21.87 -4.62 0.52
CA HIS A 45 -22.00 -3.92 -0.76
C HIS A 45 -22.83 -2.63 -0.57
N GLY A 46 -22.24 -1.47 -0.84
CA GLY A 46 -22.89 -0.15 -0.67
C GLY A 46 -22.84 0.44 0.76
N GLY A 47 -22.11 -0.16 1.69
CA GLY A 47 -21.89 0.38 3.03
C GLY A 47 -20.85 1.51 3.06
N THR A 48 -20.97 2.43 4.01
CA THR A 48 -19.97 3.47 4.28
C THR A 48 -18.83 2.92 5.12
N VAL A 49 -17.63 3.52 4.98
CA VAL A 49 -16.44 3.15 5.77
C VAL A 49 -16.55 3.46 7.26
N GLU A 50 -17.64 4.12 7.69
CA GLU A 50 -17.90 4.52 9.09
C GLU A 50 -18.04 3.33 10.05
N VAL A 51 -18.33 2.13 9.53
CA VAL A 51 -18.49 0.89 10.32
C VAL A 51 -17.15 0.16 10.52
N LEU A 52 -16.06 0.70 9.98
CA LEU A 52 -14.74 0.09 10.04
C LEU A 52 -13.91 0.72 11.14
N HIS A 53 -13.31 -0.14 11.96
CA HIS A 53 -12.33 0.30 12.94
C HIS A 53 -10.96 0.40 12.27
N ALA A 54 -10.30 1.54 12.45
CA ALA A 54 -8.88 1.69 12.17
C ALA A 54 -8.10 0.69 13.02
N ARG A 55 -7.08 0.08 12.43
CA ARG A 55 -6.20 -0.83 13.17
C ARG A 55 -5.20 -0.02 13.98
N HIS A 56 -5.04 -0.36 15.26
CA HIS A 56 -4.10 0.35 16.14
C HIS A 56 -2.64 -0.07 15.94
N ASP A 57 -2.42 -1.17 15.20
CA ASP A 57 -1.12 -1.77 14.93
C ASP A 57 -0.53 -1.36 13.56
N LEU A 58 -1.17 -0.43 12.84
CA LEU A 58 -0.65 0.15 11.58
C LEU A 58 -0.48 1.66 11.70
N ASP A 59 0.33 2.05 12.68
CA ASP A 59 0.86 3.40 12.76
C ASP A 59 1.73 3.74 11.52
N PRO A 60 2.17 5.00 11.35
CA PRO A 60 3.00 5.41 10.22
C PRO A 60 4.25 4.54 10.01
N ASP A 61 4.92 4.14 11.08
CA ASP A 61 6.15 3.36 11.03
C ASP A 61 5.90 1.90 10.64
N ALA A 62 4.85 1.29 11.19
CA ALA A 62 4.42 -0.05 10.82
C ALA A 62 4.00 -0.10 9.35
N TYR A 63 3.26 0.90 8.87
CA TYR A 63 2.88 1.02 7.46
C TYR A 63 4.09 1.13 6.55
N ALA A 64 5.03 2.03 6.88
CA ALA A 64 6.23 2.23 6.10
C ALA A 64 7.05 0.94 5.98
N GLY A 65 7.09 0.12 7.04
CA GLY A 65 7.78 -1.18 7.01
C GLY A 65 7.16 -2.17 6.01
N GLN A 66 5.83 -2.26 5.99
CA GLN A 66 5.10 -3.09 5.02
C GLN A 66 5.36 -2.62 3.58
N ALA A 67 5.23 -1.32 3.35
CA ALA A 67 5.39 -0.75 2.01
C ALA A 67 6.83 -0.83 1.48
N VAL A 68 7.84 -0.65 2.32
CA VAL A 68 9.25 -0.90 1.95
C VAL A 68 9.46 -2.36 1.56
N GLY A 69 8.88 -3.31 2.31
CA GLY A 69 8.93 -4.73 1.94
C GLY A 69 8.30 -5.03 0.57
N TRP A 70 7.25 -4.30 0.17
CA TRP A 70 6.70 -4.42 -1.19
C TRP A 70 7.65 -3.87 -2.26
N VAL A 71 8.35 -2.76 -1.97
CA VAL A 71 9.37 -2.22 -2.89
C VAL A 71 10.52 -3.21 -3.04
N GLU A 72 11.01 -3.80 -1.94
CA GLU A 72 12.03 -4.85 -1.97
C GLU A 72 11.59 -6.08 -2.77
N ALA A 73 10.30 -6.41 -2.73
CA ALA A 73 9.72 -7.49 -3.51
C ALA A 73 9.54 -7.16 -5.01
N GLY A 74 9.70 -5.89 -5.42
CA GLY A 74 9.62 -5.45 -6.81
C GLY A 74 8.47 -4.51 -7.16
N ALA A 75 7.73 -3.98 -6.17
CA ALA A 75 6.77 -2.90 -6.42
C ALA A 75 7.50 -1.59 -6.78
N GLY A 76 7.16 -1.02 -7.93
CA GLY A 76 7.70 0.27 -8.38
C GLY A 76 6.81 1.48 -8.04
N ILE A 77 5.58 1.23 -7.56
CA ILE A 77 4.62 2.26 -7.18
C ILE A 77 4.04 1.89 -5.83
N VAL A 78 4.24 2.73 -4.82
CA VAL A 78 3.68 2.57 -3.48
C VAL A 78 3.00 3.85 -3.00
N GLY A 79 1.99 3.73 -2.16
CA GLY A 79 1.19 4.85 -1.66
C GLY A 79 0.22 4.38 -0.57
N GLY A 80 -0.83 5.15 -0.30
CA GLY A 80 -1.86 4.83 0.71
C GLY A 80 -3.28 4.79 0.15
N CYS A 81 -4.17 3.97 0.75
CA CYS A 81 -5.61 4.00 0.52
C CYS A 81 -6.35 4.56 1.75
N CYS A 82 -7.53 4.04 2.10
CA CYS A 82 -8.28 4.44 3.28
C CYS A 82 -7.47 4.29 4.58
N GLU A 83 -7.57 5.26 5.49
CA GLU A 83 -6.85 5.30 6.79
C GLU A 83 -5.32 5.33 6.70
N VAL A 84 -4.76 5.58 5.52
CA VAL A 84 -3.33 5.82 5.32
C VAL A 84 -3.16 7.28 4.94
N GLY A 85 -2.86 8.11 5.94
CA GLY A 85 -2.86 9.57 5.81
C GLY A 85 -1.46 10.17 5.57
N PRO A 86 -1.36 11.51 5.57
CA PRO A 86 -0.09 12.22 5.41
C PRO A 86 1.05 11.75 6.34
N PRO A 87 0.81 11.44 7.64
CA PRO A 87 1.87 10.92 8.50
C PRO A 87 2.45 9.58 8.01
N HIS A 88 1.61 8.67 7.52
CA HIS A 88 2.05 7.40 6.96
C HIS A 88 2.89 7.59 5.69
N ILE A 89 2.46 8.51 4.81
CA ILE A 89 3.22 8.81 3.58
C ILE A 89 4.55 9.50 3.90
N ALA A 90 4.60 10.37 4.91
CA ALA A 90 5.85 10.97 5.37
C ALA A 90 6.83 9.92 5.90
N ALA A 91 6.36 9.00 6.78
CA ALA A 91 7.19 7.91 7.28
C ALA A 91 7.67 6.98 6.16
N LEU A 92 6.81 6.67 5.18
CA LEU A 92 7.18 5.87 4.01
C LEU A 92 8.26 6.57 3.16
N ARG A 93 8.09 7.85 2.84
CA ARG A 93 9.09 8.65 2.12
C ARG A 93 10.43 8.60 2.85
N ASP A 94 10.43 8.94 4.14
CA ASP A 94 11.65 9.04 4.93
C ASP A 94 12.39 7.69 4.98
N ARG A 95 11.66 6.56 5.09
CA ARG A 95 12.27 5.23 5.01
C ARG A 95 12.81 4.87 3.64
N LEU A 96 12.10 5.21 2.57
CA LEU A 96 12.57 4.96 1.21
C LEU A 96 13.85 5.75 0.92
N GLU A 97 13.91 7.02 1.31
CA GLU A 97 15.11 7.86 1.19
C GLU A 97 16.27 7.30 2.02
N GLN A 98 16.02 6.90 3.27
CA GLN A 98 17.04 6.27 4.13
C GLN A 98 17.57 4.94 3.58
N ALA A 99 16.71 4.18 2.89
CA ALA A 99 17.09 2.94 2.21
C ALA A 99 17.76 3.18 0.83
N GLY A 100 17.91 4.44 0.40
CA GLY A 100 18.61 4.82 -0.82
C GLY A 100 17.77 4.71 -2.10
N TYR A 101 16.44 4.63 -2.00
CA TYR A 101 15.56 4.65 -3.16
C TYR A 101 15.37 6.07 -3.70
N GLU A 102 15.39 6.21 -5.02
CA GLU A 102 14.97 7.44 -5.69
C GLU A 102 13.43 7.50 -5.78
N ILE A 103 12.84 8.54 -5.20
CA ILE A 103 11.40 8.77 -5.24
C ILE A 103 11.09 9.71 -6.42
N SER A 104 10.27 9.24 -7.36
CA SER A 104 9.78 10.05 -8.47
C SER A 104 8.35 10.55 -8.21
N GLY A 105 7.97 11.67 -8.82
CA GLY A 105 6.62 12.23 -8.69
C GLY A 105 6.42 13.20 -7.51
N VAL A 106 7.48 13.59 -6.82
CA VAL A 106 7.46 14.74 -5.90
C VAL A 106 7.56 16.01 -6.76
N ALA A 107 6.46 16.75 -6.85
CA ALA A 107 6.42 18.10 -7.43
C ALA A 107 6.43 19.14 -6.32
#